data_AF-A0A2M7DBZ7-F1
#
_entry.id   AF-A0A2M7DBZ7-F1
#
_cell.length_a   1.000
_cell.length_b   1.000
_cell.length_c   1.000
_cell.angle_alpha   90.00
_cell.angle_beta   90.00
_cell.angle_gamma   90.00
#
_symmetry.space_group_name_H-M   'P 1'
#
loop_
_entity.id
_entity.type
_entity.pdbx_description
1 polymer ?
#
loop_
_entity_poly.entity_id
_entity_poly.type
_entity_poly.pdbx_seq_one_letter_code
_entity_poly.pdbx_strand_id
1 'polypeptide(L)'
;MIVATGDVDGDGIQEIITGAGPGGGPLVRVFDLKGNIKLQFFAFNESYKGGINIFSGVDIDGDKLDDIIVGVNKLAAPYIRVFEGQFATLRLQFLSYDRLFYQGVKAAGADLNGNKKSEIVVGLGPGREPYVRIFDSEGNFLTKFLAYSPLFKGGVNVATIKVNK
;
A
#
# COMPACT_ATOMS: atom_id res chain seq x y z
N MET A 1 7.39 3.92 1.80
CA MET A 1 8.26 2.80 2.18
C MET A 1 8.47 1.98 0.93
N ILE A 2 9.67 1.43 0.71
CA ILE A 2 9.96 0.62 -0.50
C ILE A 2 10.08 -0.87 -0.18
N VAL A 3 9.87 -1.26 1.07
CA VAL A 3 9.94 -2.63 1.56
C VAL A 3 8.81 -2.89 2.54
N ALA A 4 8.18 -4.06 2.46
CA ALA A 4 7.28 -4.59 3.48
C ALA A 4 7.56 -6.08 3.65
N THR A 5 6.86 -6.70 4.58
CA THR A 5 6.84 -8.16 4.75
C THR A 5 5.40 -8.65 4.78
N GLY A 6 5.22 -9.94 4.48
CA GLY A 6 3.94 -10.65 4.57
C GLY A 6 4.09 -12.11 4.12
N ASP A 7 3.26 -13.00 4.65
CA ASP A 7 3.15 -14.40 4.22
C ASP A 7 2.29 -14.46 2.95
N VAL A 8 2.92 -14.28 1.79
CA VAL A 8 2.22 -14.07 0.52
C VAL A 8 1.90 -15.37 -0.21
N ASP A 9 2.47 -16.49 0.22
CA ASP A 9 2.20 -17.81 -0.37
C ASP A 9 1.65 -18.85 0.60
N GLY A 10 1.43 -18.48 1.86
CA GLY A 10 0.66 -19.25 2.85
C GLY A 10 1.46 -20.37 3.51
N ASP A 11 2.79 -20.30 3.49
CA ASP A 11 3.66 -21.30 4.10
C ASP A 11 3.92 -21.05 5.59
N GLY A 12 3.40 -19.95 6.14
CA GLY A 12 3.57 -19.52 7.52
C GLY A 12 4.86 -18.73 7.77
N ILE A 13 5.64 -18.43 6.74
CA ILE A 13 6.88 -17.66 6.78
C ILE A 13 6.64 -16.34 6.04
N GLN A 14 7.11 -15.23 6.61
CA GLN A 14 7.00 -13.95 5.92
C GLN A 14 8.05 -13.79 4.82
N GLU A 15 7.60 -13.35 3.65
CA GLU A 15 8.44 -12.89 2.55
C GLU A 15 8.85 -11.43 2.71
N ILE A 16 9.90 -11.05 1.98
CA ILE A 16 10.34 -9.66 1.81
C ILE A 16 9.79 -9.13 0.49
N ILE A 17 8.97 -8.10 0.56
CA ILE A 17 8.33 -7.48 -0.61
C ILE A 17 8.98 -6.12 -0.85
N THR A 18 9.49 -5.88 -2.06
CA THR A 18 10.18 -4.64 -2.42
C THR A 18 9.57 -3.98 -3.64
N GLY A 19 9.69 -2.65 -3.71
CA GLY A 19 9.26 -1.84 -4.84
C GLY A 19 10.37 -0.91 -5.30
N ALA A 20 10.49 -0.72 -6.61
CA ALA A 20 11.46 0.20 -7.17
C ALA A 20 11.11 1.68 -6.87
N GLY A 21 12.10 2.44 -6.40
CA GLY A 21 11.98 3.87 -6.11
C GLY A 21 11.97 4.76 -7.36
N PRO A 22 11.89 6.10 -7.18
CA PRO A 22 11.93 7.08 -8.27
C PRO A 22 13.06 6.85 -9.28
N GLY A 23 12.75 6.95 -10.57
CA GLY A 23 13.68 6.68 -11.67
C GLY A 23 13.68 5.21 -12.11
N GLY A 24 13.22 4.29 -11.26
CA GLY A 24 12.87 2.92 -11.64
C GLY A 24 11.46 2.83 -12.25
N GLY A 25 11.18 1.69 -12.91
CA GLY A 25 9.80 1.32 -13.28
C GLY A 25 8.96 0.89 -12.06
N PRO A 26 7.68 0.54 -12.22
CA PRO A 26 6.81 0.11 -11.12
C PRO A 26 7.01 -1.37 -10.76
N LEU A 27 8.26 -1.82 -10.69
CA LEU A 27 8.60 -3.22 -10.44
C LEU A 27 8.43 -3.57 -8.96
N VAL A 28 7.69 -4.64 -8.70
CA VAL A 28 7.57 -5.32 -7.41
C VAL A 28 8.38 -6.61 -7.47
N ARG A 29 9.11 -6.92 -6.39
CA ARG A 29 9.76 -8.22 -6.19
C ARG A 29 9.50 -8.75 -4.80
N VAL A 30 9.22 -10.04 -4.72
CA VAL A 30 9.04 -10.81 -3.49
C VAL A 30 10.21 -11.77 -3.36
N PHE A 31 10.83 -11.79 -2.19
CA PHE A 31 11.96 -12.64 -1.86
C PHE A 31 11.68 -13.52 -0.65
N ASP A 32 12.23 -14.73 -0.65
CA ASP A 32 12.38 -15.51 0.57
C ASP A 32 13.47 -14.92 1.50
N LEU A 33 13.61 -15.47 2.70
CA LEU A 33 14.64 -15.06 3.66
C LEU A 33 16.09 -15.28 3.18
N LYS A 34 16.30 -16.11 2.15
CA LYS A 34 17.61 -16.36 1.54
C LYS A 34 17.90 -15.39 0.38
N GLY A 35 16.94 -14.53 0.02
CA GLY A 35 17.05 -13.59 -1.09
C GLY A 35 16.72 -14.19 -2.47
N ASN A 36 16.14 -15.39 -2.52
CA ASN A 36 15.63 -15.95 -3.78
C ASN A 36 14.32 -15.26 -4.17
N ILE A 37 14.16 -14.95 -5.45
CA ILE A 37 12.92 -14.34 -5.97
C ILE A 37 11.83 -15.42 -6.00
N LYS A 38 10.74 -15.20 -5.26
CA LYS A 38 9.51 -16.01 -5.34
C LYS A 38 8.54 -15.46 -6.40
N LEU A 39 8.47 -14.13 -6.54
CA LEU A 39 7.54 -13.45 -7.47
C LEU A 39 8.12 -12.11 -7.95
N GLN A 40 7.83 -11.73 -9.20
CA GLN A 40 8.10 -10.39 -9.72
C GLN A 40 7.05 -9.95 -10.74
N PHE A 41 6.66 -8.69 -10.71
CA PHE A 41 5.66 -8.13 -11.63
C PHE A 41 5.70 -6.60 -11.67
N PHE A 42 5.08 -6.00 -12.68
CA PHE A 42 4.89 -4.55 -12.76
C PHE A 42 3.52 -4.16 -12.20
N ALA A 43 3.50 -3.36 -11.14
CA ALA A 43 2.26 -2.93 -10.48
C ALA A 43 1.47 -1.86 -11.26
N PHE A 44 2.14 -1.16 -12.18
CA PHE A 44 1.58 -0.14 -13.06
C PHE A 44 2.17 -0.29 -14.47
N ASN A 45 1.76 0.58 -15.41
CA ASN A 45 2.32 0.58 -16.76
C ASN A 45 3.87 0.67 -16.71
N GLU A 46 4.56 -0.21 -17.43
CA GLU A 46 6.03 -0.34 -17.37
C GLU A 46 6.79 0.96 -17.75
N SER A 47 6.15 1.80 -18.56
CA SER A 47 6.68 3.11 -18.96
C SER A 47 6.67 4.14 -17.84
N TYR A 48 5.90 3.94 -16.77
CA TYR A 48 5.84 4.85 -15.63
C TYR A 48 7.16 4.80 -14.84
N LYS A 49 7.84 5.95 -14.69
CA LYS A 49 9.14 6.07 -14.01
C LYS A 49 9.10 6.86 -12.70
N GLY A 50 7.90 7.12 -12.18
CA GLY A 50 7.73 7.82 -10.91
C GLY A 50 8.11 6.99 -9.69
N GLY A 51 8.28 5.66 -9.86
CA GLY A 51 8.53 4.71 -8.78
C GLY A 51 7.25 4.38 -7.99
N ILE A 52 7.34 3.34 -7.16
CA ILE A 52 6.25 2.87 -6.32
C ILE A 52 6.65 2.86 -4.85
N ASN A 53 5.66 2.72 -3.97
CA ASN A 53 5.85 2.38 -2.58
C ASN A 53 5.14 1.05 -2.30
N ILE A 54 5.79 0.18 -1.53
CA ILE A 54 5.15 -0.99 -0.91
C ILE A 54 4.72 -0.57 0.48
N PHE A 55 3.46 -0.83 0.82
CA PHE A 55 2.85 -0.34 2.04
C PHE A 55 2.70 -1.44 3.10
N SER A 56 2.26 -2.63 2.71
CA SER A 56 2.13 -3.77 3.61
C SER A 56 1.89 -5.07 2.83
N GLY A 57 2.32 -6.19 3.42
CA GLY A 57 1.68 -7.50 3.23
C GLY A 57 0.63 -7.66 4.33
N VAL A 58 -0.65 -7.75 3.96
CA VAL A 58 -1.76 -7.92 4.91
C VAL A 58 -2.91 -8.65 4.23
N ASP A 59 -3.59 -9.51 4.97
CA ASP A 59 -4.82 -10.15 4.53
C ASP A 59 -5.96 -9.13 4.35
N ILE A 60 -6.19 -8.65 3.11
CA ILE A 60 -7.23 -7.66 2.79
C ILE A 60 -8.60 -8.32 2.67
N ASP A 61 -8.71 -9.59 2.32
CA ASP A 61 -10.01 -10.23 2.03
C ASP A 61 -10.44 -11.35 2.98
N GLY A 62 -9.59 -11.70 3.93
CA GLY A 62 -9.85 -12.71 4.94
C GLY A 62 -9.53 -14.14 4.47
N ASP A 63 -8.75 -14.31 3.40
CA ASP A 63 -8.36 -15.63 2.88
C ASP A 63 -7.16 -16.25 3.62
N LYS A 64 -6.56 -15.49 4.54
CA LYS A 64 -5.37 -15.82 5.34
C LYS A 64 -4.04 -15.79 4.59
N LEU A 65 -4.01 -15.25 3.37
CA LEU A 65 -2.81 -14.92 2.64
C LEU A 65 -2.60 -13.40 2.68
N ASP A 66 -1.36 -12.97 2.84
CA ASP A 66 -1.09 -11.54 2.82
C ASP A 66 -1.12 -10.99 1.39
N ASP A 67 -1.92 -9.93 1.18
CA ASP A 67 -1.98 -9.16 -0.05
C ASP A 67 -0.94 -8.04 -0.09
N ILE A 68 -0.51 -7.70 -1.30
CA ILE A 68 0.49 -6.65 -1.53
C ILE A 68 -0.19 -5.33 -1.87
N ILE A 69 -0.11 -4.35 -0.96
CA ILE A 69 -0.60 -3.00 -1.20
C ILE A 69 0.51 -2.12 -1.80
N VAL A 70 0.24 -1.56 -2.97
CA VAL A 70 1.16 -0.70 -3.73
C VAL A 70 0.50 0.65 -4.03
N GLY A 71 1.28 1.71 -4.01
CA GLY A 71 0.84 2.99 -4.57
C GLY A 71 1.93 3.74 -5.30
N VAL A 72 1.50 4.71 -6.11
CA VAL A 72 2.41 5.59 -6.84
C VAL A 72 3.23 6.45 -5.88
N ASN A 73 4.50 6.67 -6.22
CA ASN A 73 5.36 7.55 -5.45
C ASN A 73 5.26 9.02 -5.89
N LYS A 74 5.33 9.32 -7.19
CA LYS A 74 5.18 10.68 -7.72
C LYS A 74 4.84 10.67 -9.20
N LEU A 75 4.47 11.81 -9.78
CA LEU A 75 4.24 11.99 -11.22
C LEU A 75 3.03 11.22 -11.79
N ALA A 76 2.17 10.67 -10.94
CA ALA A 76 0.95 9.99 -11.33
C ALA A 76 -0.14 10.20 -10.28
N ALA A 77 -1.40 10.07 -10.71
CA ALA A 77 -2.56 10.16 -9.82
C ALA A 77 -2.43 9.15 -8.67
N PRO A 78 -2.89 9.47 -7.44
CA PRO A 78 -2.63 8.71 -6.23
C PRO A 78 -3.47 7.43 -6.13
N TYR A 79 -3.25 6.51 -7.07
CA TYR A 79 -3.85 5.19 -7.09
C TYR A 79 -3.19 4.29 -6.05
N ILE A 80 -4.04 3.59 -5.30
CA ILE A 80 -3.69 2.39 -4.56
C ILE A 80 -4.09 1.20 -5.41
N ARG A 81 -3.23 0.18 -5.45
CA ARG A 81 -3.50 -1.13 -6.04
C ARG A 81 -3.18 -2.20 -5.00
N VAL A 82 -4.03 -3.22 -4.95
CA VAL A 82 -3.85 -4.40 -4.09
C VAL A 82 -3.74 -5.61 -5.00
N PHE A 83 -2.72 -6.43 -4.76
CA PHE A 83 -2.44 -7.64 -5.53
C PHE A 83 -2.45 -8.86 -4.61
N GLU A 84 -2.98 -9.98 -5.10
CA GLU A 84 -2.82 -11.27 -4.44
C GLU A 84 -1.34 -11.63 -4.36
N GLY A 85 -0.94 -12.08 -3.18
CA GLY A 85 0.44 -12.44 -2.86
C GLY A 85 1.02 -13.54 -3.75
N GLN A 86 0.25 -14.62 -3.99
CA GLN A 86 0.77 -15.82 -4.66
C GLN A 86 0.90 -15.66 -6.19
N PHE A 87 -0.02 -14.93 -6.82
CA PHE A 87 -0.13 -14.87 -8.28
C PHE A 87 0.05 -13.47 -8.87
N ALA A 88 0.26 -12.44 -8.04
CA ALA A 88 0.25 -11.04 -8.47
C ALA A 88 -1.04 -10.64 -9.22
N THR A 89 -2.17 -11.29 -8.93
CA THR A 89 -3.46 -10.95 -9.52
C THR A 89 -3.91 -9.60 -8.97
N LEU A 90 -4.25 -8.63 -9.83
CA LEU A 90 -4.80 -7.36 -9.37
C LEU A 90 -6.20 -7.59 -8.80
N ARG A 91 -6.37 -7.35 -7.50
CA ARG A 91 -7.65 -7.49 -6.78
C ARG A 91 -8.46 -6.22 -6.83
N LEU A 92 -7.79 -5.12 -6.49
CA LEU A 92 -8.42 -3.84 -6.25
C LEU A 92 -7.54 -2.72 -6.80
N GLN A 93 -8.17 -1.73 -7.42
CA GLN A 93 -7.56 -0.41 -7.57
C GLN A 93 -8.58 0.67 -7.24
N PHE A 94 -8.12 1.73 -6.58
CA PHE A 94 -8.94 2.91 -6.33
C PHE A 94 -8.09 4.16 -6.24
N LEU A 95 -8.75 5.30 -6.44
CA LEU A 95 -8.14 6.61 -6.31
C LEU A 95 -8.25 7.09 -4.85
N SER A 96 -7.13 7.22 -4.16
CA SER A 96 -7.14 7.54 -2.72
C SER A 96 -7.39 9.03 -2.42
N TYR A 97 -6.96 9.91 -3.32
CA TYR A 97 -7.07 11.38 -3.21
C TYR A 97 -7.33 12.01 -4.58
N ASP A 98 -7.38 13.34 -4.65
CA ASP A 98 -7.61 14.06 -5.91
C ASP A 98 -6.69 13.56 -7.04
N ARG A 99 -7.26 13.34 -8.23
CA ARG A 99 -6.55 12.79 -9.40
C ARG A 99 -5.35 13.66 -9.82
N LEU A 100 -5.39 14.95 -9.53
CA LEU A 100 -4.35 15.92 -9.88
C LEU A 100 -3.27 16.04 -8.79
N PHE A 101 -3.32 15.21 -7.74
CA PHE A 101 -2.30 15.20 -6.70
C PHE A 101 -1.14 14.24 -7.02
N TYR A 102 -0.02 14.80 -7.45
CA TYR A 102 1.12 14.03 -7.97
C TYR A 102 2.29 13.83 -6.99
N GLN A 103 2.09 14.14 -5.70
CA GLN A 103 3.13 14.01 -4.66
C GLN A 103 3.10 12.65 -3.94
N GLY A 104 2.28 11.71 -4.43
CA GLY A 104 2.18 10.35 -3.91
C GLY A 104 1.50 10.22 -2.56
N VAL A 105 1.40 8.97 -2.10
CA VAL A 105 0.73 8.63 -0.85
C VAL A 105 1.57 7.70 0.00
N LYS A 106 1.12 7.50 1.23
CA LYS A 106 1.62 6.50 2.17
C LYS A 106 0.41 5.72 2.65
N ALA A 107 0.49 4.39 2.63
CA ALA A 107 -0.58 3.56 3.16
C ALA A 107 -0.05 2.51 4.13
N ALA A 108 -0.98 1.90 4.86
CA ALA A 108 -0.81 0.71 5.67
C ALA A 108 -2.17 0.01 5.75
N GLY A 109 -2.20 -1.31 5.90
CA GLY A 109 -3.44 -2.05 6.14
C GLY A 109 -3.49 -2.70 7.51
N ALA A 110 -4.68 -2.92 8.04
CA ALA A 110 -4.96 -3.74 9.21
C ALA A 110 -6.46 -3.97 9.35
N ASP A 111 -6.87 -5.04 10.03
CA ASP A 111 -8.24 -5.21 10.50
C ASP A 111 -8.51 -4.21 11.64
N LEU A 112 -9.21 -3.12 11.34
CA LEU A 112 -9.53 -2.03 12.25
C LEU A 112 -10.93 -2.16 12.86
N ASN A 113 -11.82 -2.96 12.26
CA ASN A 113 -13.20 -3.13 12.72
C ASN A 113 -13.52 -4.54 13.27
N GLY A 114 -12.57 -5.46 13.24
CA GLY A 114 -12.67 -6.81 13.77
C GLY A 114 -13.39 -7.81 12.86
N ASN A 115 -13.51 -7.52 11.55
CA ASN A 115 -14.23 -8.37 10.61
C ASN A 115 -13.34 -9.44 9.93
N LYS A 116 -12.05 -9.52 10.29
CA LYS A 116 -11.02 -10.39 9.70
C LYS A 116 -10.60 -10.04 8.27
N LYS A 117 -11.00 -8.89 7.76
CA LYS A 117 -10.48 -8.28 6.54
C LYS A 117 -9.71 -7.03 6.94
N SER A 118 -8.68 -6.68 6.17
CA SER A 118 -7.93 -5.46 6.46
C SER A 118 -8.55 -4.23 5.79
N GLU A 119 -8.71 -3.16 6.56
CA GLU A 119 -8.93 -1.81 6.04
C GLU A 119 -7.62 -1.20 5.53
N ILE A 120 -7.73 -0.23 4.63
CA ILE A 120 -6.59 0.49 4.05
C ILE A 120 -6.56 1.92 4.57
N VAL A 121 -5.51 2.25 5.32
CA VAL A 121 -5.26 3.60 5.85
C VAL A 121 -4.30 4.33 4.92
N VAL A 122 -4.67 5.52 4.44
CA VAL A 122 -3.88 6.31 3.48
C VAL A 122 -3.61 7.73 3.99
N GLY A 123 -2.34 8.03 4.22
CA GLY A 123 -1.79 9.38 4.44
C GLY A 123 -1.37 10.06 3.13
N LEU A 124 -1.62 11.36 3.04
CA LEU A 124 -1.28 12.17 1.88
C LEU A 124 0.18 12.63 1.90
N GLY A 125 0.82 12.72 0.73
CA GLY A 125 2.10 13.43 0.58
C GLY A 125 2.03 14.92 0.91
N PRO A 126 3.16 15.64 0.86
CA PRO A 126 3.22 17.08 1.19
C PRO A 126 2.45 17.96 0.20
N GLY A 127 2.10 19.18 0.63
CA GLY A 127 1.50 20.23 -0.19
C GLY A 127 -0.02 20.40 -0.06
N ARG A 128 -0.68 19.57 0.76
CA ARG A 128 -2.12 19.64 1.05
C ARG A 128 -2.39 19.46 2.54
N GLU A 129 -3.64 19.65 2.96
CA GLU A 129 -4.08 19.35 4.33
C GLU A 129 -3.71 17.91 4.72
N PRO A 130 -3.24 17.68 5.97
CA PRO A 130 -2.70 16.41 6.41
C PRO A 130 -3.82 15.45 6.82
N TYR A 131 -4.71 15.14 5.86
CA TYR A 131 -5.74 14.13 6.06
C TYR A 131 -5.12 12.73 6.09
N VAL A 132 -5.71 11.90 6.94
CA VAL A 132 -5.68 10.44 6.84
C VAL A 132 -7.05 10.01 6.36
N ARG A 133 -7.10 9.13 5.36
CA ARG A 133 -8.32 8.50 4.85
C ARG A 133 -8.27 7.02 5.13
N ILE A 134 -9.41 6.42 5.45
CA ILE A 134 -9.56 4.99 5.69
C ILE A 134 -10.55 4.45 4.66
N PHE A 135 -10.22 3.32 4.06
CA PHE A 135 -11.03 2.60 3.08
C PHE A 135 -11.25 1.17 3.57
N ASP A 136 -12.36 0.55 3.16
CA ASP A 136 -12.58 -0.88 3.39
C ASP A 136 -11.75 -1.76 2.45
N SER A 137 -11.89 -3.08 2.62
CA SER A 137 -11.25 -4.10 1.80
C SER A 137 -11.60 -4.05 0.31
N GLU A 138 -12.72 -3.40 -0.03
CA GLU A 138 -13.23 -3.22 -1.38
C GLU A 138 -12.86 -1.83 -1.96
N GLY A 139 -12.11 -1.02 -1.21
CA GLY A 139 -11.66 0.32 -1.62
C GLY A 139 -12.71 1.41 -1.51
N ASN A 140 -13.85 1.15 -0.84
CA ASN A 140 -14.84 2.19 -0.54
C ASN A 140 -14.34 3.06 0.60
N PHE A 141 -14.61 4.36 0.48
CA PHE A 141 -14.24 5.33 1.50
C PHE A 141 -15.07 5.13 2.77
N LEU A 142 -14.41 4.98 3.92
CA LEU A 142 -15.06 4.87 5.23
C LEU A 142 -15.06 6.20 5.96
N THR A 143 -13.89 6.78 6.20
CA THR A 143 -13.76 8.01 7.00
C THR A 143 -12.46 8.75 6.73
N LYS A 144 -12.38 10.00 7.21
CA LYS A 144 -11.17 10.81 7.19
C LYS A 144 -11.05 11.70 8.42
N PHE A 145 -9.82 12.02 8.82
CA PHE A 145 -9.54 12.99 9.87
C PHE A 145 -8.23 13.73 9.60
N LEU A 146 -8.07 14.91 10.21
CA LEU A 146 -6.81 15.67 10.17
C LEU A 146 -5.84 15.08 11.20
N ALA A 147 -4.66 14.61 10.75
CA ALA A 147 -3.62 14.11 11.66
C ALA A 147 -2.84 15.25 12.34
N TYR A 148 -2.78 16.41 11.69
CA TYR A 148 -2.11 17.62 12.18
C TYR A 148 -2.95 18.85 11.84
N SER A 149 -2.50 20.03 12.30
CA SER A 149 -3.11 21.32 11.93
C SER A 149 -3.35 21.42 10.41
N PRO A 150 -4.48 21.99 9.96
CA PRO A 150 -4.75 22.17 8.53
C PRO A 150 -3.71 23.03 7.80
N LEU A 151 -2.95 23.84 8.54
CA LEU A 151 -1.84 24.65 8.03
C LEU A 151 -0.53 23.84 7.86
N PHE A 152 -0.40 22.66 8.47
CA PHE A 152 0.75 21.80 8.26
C PHE A 152 0.67 21.14 6.88
N LYS A 153 1.68 21.35 6.03
CA LYS A 153 1.73 20.83 4.65
C LYS A 153 2.88 19.83 4.42
N GLY A 154 3.45 19.26 5.49
CA GLY A 154 4.58 18.32 5.41
C GLY A 154 4.23 16.90 4.97
N GLY A 155 2.94 16.57 4.86
CA GLY A 155 2.45 15.23 4.52
C GLY A 155 2.35 14.30 5.74
N VAL A 156 1.74 13.14 5.54
CA VAL A 156 1.46 12.16 6.61
C VAL A 156 2.00 10.79 6.21
N ASN A 157 2.89 10.25 7.05
CA ASN A 157 3.25 8.83 7.01
C ASN A 157 2.32 8.08 7.99
N VAL A 158 1.84 6.91 7.57
CA VAL A 158 0.95 6.06 8.37
C VAL A 158 1.56 4.68 8.54
N ALA A 159 1.28 4.06 9.68
CA ALA A 159 1.55 2.67 10.00
C ALA A 159 0.44 2.18 10.94
N THR A 160 0.12 0.90 10.87
CA THR A 160 -0.89 0.24 11.71
C THR A 160 -0.21 -0.76 12.63
N ILE A 161 -0.71 -0.88 13.86
CA ILE A 161 -0.24 -1.87 14.83
C ILE A 161 -1.40 -2.25 15.76
N LYS A 162 -1.58 -3.55 16.00
CA LYS A 162 -2.50 -4.05 17.01
C LYS A 162 -1.83 -3.96 18.38
N VAL A 163 -2.33 -3.08 19.25
CA VAL A 163 -1.75 -2.82 20.60
C VAL A 163 -2.44 -3.59 21.73
N ASN A 164 -3.65 -4.09 21.52
CA ASN A 164 -4.45 -4.79 22.53
C ASN A 164 -4.82 -6.19 22.03
N LYS A 165 -4.85 -7.17 22.95
CA LYS A 165 -5.18 -8.58 22.65
C LYS A 165 -6.64 -8.73 22.23
#